data_AF-A0LQW2-F1
#
_entry.id   AF-A0LQW2-F1
#
_cell.length_a   1.000
_cell.length_b   1.000
_cell.length_c   1.000
_cell.angle_alpha   90.00
_cell.angle_beta   90.00
_cell.angle_gamma   90.00
#
_symmetry.space_group_name_H-M   'P 1'
#
loop_
_entity.id
_entity.type
_entity.pdbx_description
1 polymer ?
#
loop_
_entity_poly.entity_id
_entity_poly.type
_entity_poly.pdbx_seq_one_letter_code
_entity_poly.pdbx_strand_id
1 'polypeptide(L)'
;MNWRWSLRARDGGMTGLEFASAVTGGGHYRVLVHAAPAQLAVEVRHLDDDQLVARSDADRDGEYSPMTLLTIADGRVRRDEVWPTPEFYGLPVILAGGEVGVLRYWEHAADHSWWRWLIEFSNHKGWPPDWRPPELPPDALRPAIS
;
A
#
# COMPACT_ATOMS: atom_id res chain seq x y z
N MET A 1 12.31 3.47 14.36
CA MET A 1 11.88 4.86 14.15
C MET A 1 10.80 4.85 13.09
N ASN A 2 9.56 5.25 13.41
CA ASN A 2 8.43 5.09 12.47
C ASN A 2 8.42 6.19 11.42
N TRP A 3 7.81 5.92 10.26
CA TRP A 3 7.64 6.89 9.18
C TRP A 3 6.16 7.21 8.94
N ARG A 4 5.85 8.49 8.76
CA ARG A 4 4.56 8.98 8.28
C ARG A 4 4.61 9.14 6.76
N TRP A 5 3.65 8.53 6.08
CA TRP A 5 3.38 8.69 4.66
C TRP A 5 2.16 9.59 4.48
N SER A 6 2.33 10.71 3.80
CA SER A 6 1.26 11.63 3.43
C SER A 6 1.04 11.53 1.92
N LEU A 7 -0.13 11.01 1.52
CA LEU A 7 -0.53 10.81 0.13
C LEU A 7 -1.68 11.75 -0.21
N ARG A 8 -1.49 12.61 -1.21
CA ARG A 8 -2.51 13.59 -1.63
C ARG A 8 -2.78 13.49 -3.12
N ALA A 9 -4.05 13.33 -3.48
CA ALA A 9 -4.50 13.44 -4.85
C ALA A 9 -4.40 14.90 -5.31
N ARG A 10 -3.78 15.18 -6.46
CA ARG A 10 -3.62 16.55 -6.97
C ARG A 10 -4.68 16.99 -7.98
N ASP A 11 -5.57 16.08 -8.38
CA ASP A 11 -6.67 16.33 -9.32
C ASP A 11 -7.96 16.86 -8.65
N GLY A 12 -7.93 17.15 -7.34
CA GLY A 12 -9.06 17.74 -6.61
C GLY A 12 -8.65 18.67 -5.47
N GLY A 13 -9.37 19.79 -5.30
CA GLY A 13 -9.13 20.78 -4.24
C GLY A 13 -7.89 21.67 -4.44
N MET A 14 -7.85 22.85 -3.82
CA MET A 14 -6.82 23.87 -4.05
C MET A 14 -5.40 23.47 -3.59
N THR A 15 -5.27 22.49 -2.68
CA THR A 15 -3.98 21.97 -2.17
C THR A 15 -3.83 20.46 -2.38
N GLY A 16 -4.67 19.87 -3.24
CA GLY A 16 -4.88 18.43 -3.31
C GLY A 16 -5.77 17.91 -2.18
N LEU A 17 -6.53 16.84 -2.46
CA LEU A 17 -7.34 16.14 -1.47
C LEU A 17 -6.47 15.11 -0.74
N GLU A 18 -6.61 15.00 0.58
CA GLU A 18 -5.94 13.91 1.31
C GLU A 18 -6.51 12.57 0.82
N PHE A 19 -5.63 11.71 0.32
CA PHE A 19 -5.97 10.35 -0.05
C PHE A 19 -5.71 9.40 1.12
N ALA A 20 -4.55 9.52 1.75
CA ALA A 20 -4.17 8.73 2.91
C ALA A 20 -3.09 9.42 3.76
N SER A 21 -3.17 9.23 5.08
CA SER A 21 -2.11 9.58 6.03
C SER A 21 -1.82 8.35 6.90
N ALA A 22 -0.68 7.71 6.67
CA ALA A 22 -0.37 6.38 7.17
C ALA A 22 0.92 6.36 7.99
N VAL A 23 0.99 5.50 9.01
CA VAL A 23 2.21 5.28 9.80
C VAL A 23 2.71 3.85 9.57
N THR A 24 3.99 3.72 9.23
CA THR A 24 4.67 2.44 9.04
C THR A 24 5.86 2.32 9.98
N GLY A 25 6.32 1.09 10.22
CA GLY A 25 7.62 0.86 10.83
C GLY A 25 8.73 1.52 10.00
N GLY A 26 9.81 1.96 10.65
CA GLY A 26 10.98 2.47 9.93
C GLY A 26 11.63 1.43 9.05
N GLY A 27 12.25 1.88 7.95
CA GLY A 27 12.99 1.00 7.05
C GLY A 27 12.13 0.27 6.02
N HIS A 28 10.82 0.52 5.99
CA HIS A 28 9.99 0.13 4.85
C HIS A 28 10.21 1.11 3.69
N TYR A 29 11.28 0.91 2.92
CA TYR A 29 11.58 1.69 1.70
C TYR A 29 10.59 1.41 0.56
N ARG A 30 9.73 0.41 0.70
CA ARG A 30 8.73 0.00 -0.29
C ARG A 30 7.39 -0.18 0.40
N VAL A 31 6.35 0.42 -0.15
CA VAL A 31 4.95 0.22 0.25
C VAL A 31 4.09 0.05 -0.99
N LEU A 32 3.02 -0.74 -0.87
CA LEU A 32 1.95 -0.78 -1.86
C LEU A 32 0.87 0.22 -1.48
N VAL A 33 0.22 0.81 -2.48
CA VAL A 33 -0.93 1.70 -2.33
C VAL A 33 -2.06 1.13 -3.18
N HIS A 34 -3.18 0.83 -2.54
CA HIS A 34 -4.36 0.34 -3.26
C HIS A 34 -5.09 1.50 -3.93
N ALA A 35 -5.41 1.36 -5.22
CA ALA A 35 -6.15 2.33 -6.01
C ALA A 35 -5.58 3.77 -5.90
N ALA A 36 -4.25 3.90 -6.03
CA ALA A 36 -3.60 5.20 -5.88
C ALA A 36 -4.09 6.21 -6.93
N PRO A 37 -4.33 7.48 -6.56
CA PRO A 37 -4.70 8.55 -7.48
C PRO A 37 -3.72 8.66 -8.66
N ALA A 38 -4.22 9.03 -9.84
CA ALA A 38 -3.38 9.18 -11.03
C ALA A 38 -2.38 10.34 -10.86
N GLN A 39 -2.82 11.45 -10.26
CA GLN A 39 -1.95 12.56 -9.88
C GLN A 39 -1.72 12.52 -8.37
N LEU A 40 -0.52 12.12 -7.94
CA LEU A 40 -0.26 11.81 -6.53
C LEU A 40 0.95 12.56 -6.01
N ALA A 41 0.77 13.35 -4.95
CA ALA A 41 1.86 13.93 -4.18
C ALA A 41 2.16 13.01 -2.99
N VAL A 42 3.44 12.68 -2.83
CA VAL A 42 3.93 11.82 -1.75
C VAL A 42 4.94 12.59 -0.92
N GLU A 43 4.74 12.61 0.39
CA GLU A 43 5.71 13.08 1.36
C GLU A 43 5.89 12.03 2.46
N VAL A 44 7.15 11.73 2.78
CA VAL A 44 7.51 10.77 3.82
C VAL A 44 8.38 11.47 4.84
N ARG A 45 7.99 11.40 6.11
CA ARG A 45 8.69 12.03 7.23
C ARG A 45 8.92 11.04 8.36
N HIS A 46 9.97 11.28 9.13
CA HIS A 46 10.14 10.67 10.43
C HIS A 46 8.97 11.07 11.34
N LEU A 47 8.37 10.10 12.03
CA LEU A 47 7.22 10.38 12.89
C LEU A 47 7.59 11.19 14.14
N ASP A 48 8.81 10.98 14.66
CA ASP A 48 9.21 11.49 15.97
C ASP A 48 9.67 12.95 15.94
N ASP A 49 10.35 13.38 14.86
CA ASP A 49 10.94 14.72 14.72
C ASP A 49 10.51 15.48 13.44
N ASP A 50 9.61 14.89 12.65
CA ASP A 50 9.08 15.44 11.39
C ASP A 50 10.14 15.70 10.30
N GLN A 51 11.35 15.14 10.43
CA GLN A 51 12.40 15.27 9.44
C GLN A 51 11.96 14.62 8.11
N LEU A 52 12.18 15.34 7.00
CA LEU A 52 11.87 14.84 5.66
C LEU A 52 12.77 13.66 5.28
N VAL A 53 12.16 12.53 4.91
CA VAL A 53 12.83 11.34 4.38
C VAL A 53 12.84 11.39 2.85
N ALA A 54 11.67 11.59 2.25
CA ALA A 54 11.53 11.66 0.80
C ALA A 54 10.30 12.46 0.39
N ARG A 55 10.34 13.06 -0.80
CA ARG A 55 9.20 13.75 -1.40
C ARG A 55 9.24 13.66 -2.91
N SER A 56 8.10 13.40 -3.54
CA SER A 56 7.97 13.48 -5.00
C SER A 56 6.52 13.68 -5.43
N ASP A 57 6.36 14.27 -6.60
CA ASP A 57 5.14 14.17 -7.37
C ASP A 57 5.23 12.88 -8.20
N ALA A 58 4.49 11.86 -7.77
CA ALA A 58 4.57 10.49 -8.25
C ALA A 58 3.35 10.17 -9.13
N ASP A 59 3.24 10.88 -10.26
CA ASP A 59 2.15 10.71 -11.19
C ASP A 59 2.25 9.38 -11.92
N ARG A 60 1.08 8.81 -12.23
CA ARG A 60 1.01 7.60 -13.02
C ARG A 60 1.47 7.89 -14.44
N ASP A 61 2.45 7.14 -14.89
CA ASP A 61 2.86 7.04 -16.28
C ASP A 61 2.49 5.64 -16.79
N GLY A 62 1.59 5.56 -17.77
CA GLY A 62 1.07 4.30 -18.31
C GLY A 62 -0.29 3.84 -17.78
N GLU A 63 -0.53 2.54 -17.91
CA GLU A 63 -1.82 1.90 -17.63
C GLU A 63 -2.12 1.83 -16.12
N TYR A 64 -3.41 1.82 -15.79
CA TYR A 64 -3.86 1.63 -14.41
C TYR A 64 -3.59 0.20 -13.92
N SER A 65 -3.09 0.08 -12.70
CA SER A 65 -3.18 -1.16 -11.90
C SER A 65 -3.97 -0.89 -10.61
N PRO A 66 -4.71 -1.87 -10.06
CA PRO A 66 -5.28 -1.77 -8.72
C PRO A 66 -4.24 -1.52 -7.61
N MET A 67 -2.95 -1.78 -7.88
CA MET A 67 -1.86 -1.62 -6.93
C MET A 67 -0.73 -0.77 -7.50
N THR A 68 -0.29 0.20 -6.70
CA THR A 68 0.86 1.04 -6.98
C THR A 68 1.97 0.74 -5.99
N LEU A 69 3.18 0.44 -6.46
CA LEU A 69 4.37 0.35 -5.63
C LEU A 69 5.00 1.75 -5.51
N LEU A 70 5.18 2.22 -4.28
CA LEU A 70 6.00 3.38 -3.97
C LEU A 70 7.34 2.92 -3.39
N THR A 71 8.44 3.34 -4.02
CA THR A 71 9.81 3.04 -3.58
C THR A 71 10.56 4.31 -3.22
N ILE A 72 11.10 4.39 -2.01
CA ILE A 72 12.00 5.47 -1.60
C ILE A 72 13.41 5.16 -2.08
N ALA A 73 14.00 6.08 -2.82
CA ALA A 73 15.40 6.05 -3.23
C ALA A 73 15.93 7.50 -3.36
N ASP A 74 17.12 7.77 -2.82
CA ASP A 74 17.83 9.06 -2.94
C ASP A 74 16.97 10.29 -2.56
N GLY A 75 16.18 10.17 -1.49
CA GLY A 75 15.29 11.25 -1.02
C GLY A 75 14.06 11.51 -1.91
N ARG A 76 13.79 10.63 -2.88
CA ARG A 76 12.65 10.69 -3.79
C ARG A 76 11.77 9.45 -3.63
N VAL A 77 10.56 9.56 -4.17
CA VAL A 77 9.62 8.44 -4.25
C VAL A 77 9.38 8.11 -5.72
N ARG A 78 9.70 6.88 -6.10
CA ARG A 78 9.40 6.31 -7.41
C ARG A 78 8.08 5.55 -7.35
N ARG A 79 7.29 5.66 -8.40
CA ARG A 79 6.02 4.97 -8.59
C ARG A 79 6.15 3.90 -9.68
N ASP A 80 5.56 2.73 -9.44
CA ASP A 80 5.25 1.75 -10.46
C ASP A 80 3.83 1.24 -10.29
N GLU A 81 3.13 1.03 -11.40
CA GLU A 81 1.90 0.27 -11.42
C GLU A 81 2.25 -1.21 -11.49
N VAL A 82 1.82 -2.00 -10.51
CA VAL A 82 2.24 -3.41 -10.38
C VAL A 82 1.04 -4.32 -10.21
N TRP A 83 1.11 -5.51 -10.79
CA TRP A 83 0.26 -6.64 -10.40
C TRP A 83 1.06 -7.48 -9.42
N PRO A 84 0.70 -7.52 -8.13
CA PRO A 84 1.55 -8.16 -7.13
C PRO A 84 1.83 -9.64 -7.42
N THR A 85 3.12 -9.97 -7.43
CA THR A 85 3.64 -11.33 -7.35
C THR A 85 4.01 -11.70 -5.90
N PRO A 86 4.43 -12.95 -5.62
CA PRO A 86 4.87 -13.34 -4.28
C PRO A 86 6.02 -12.51 -3.70
N GLU A 87 6.81 -11.80 -4.52
CA GLU A 87 7.92 -10.96 -4.06
C GLU A 87 7.47 -9.71 -3.27
N PHE A 88 6.19 -9.34 -3.38
CA PHE A 88 5.59 -8.23 -2.64
C PHE A 88 4.94 -8.67 -1.32
N TYR A 89 4.88 -9.96 -1.04
CA TYR A 89 4.30 -10.45 0.21
C TYR A 89 5.13 -9.97 1.40
N GLY A 90 4.45 -9.54 2.46
CA GLY A 90 5.08 -8.90 3.61
C GLY A 90 5.28 -7.39 3.46
N LEU A 91 5.06 -6.80 2.27
CA LEU A 91 5.08 -5.34 2.14
C LEU A 91 3.86 -4.71 2.83
N PRO A 92 4.04 -3.53 3.45
CA PRO A 92 2.92 -2.72 3.91
C PRO A 92 2.05 -2.30 2.73
N VAL A 93 0.73 -2.35 2.91
CA VAL A 93 -0.27 -1.86 1.98
C VAL A 93 -1.00 -0.69 2.63
N ILE A 94 -0.90 0.49 2.03
CA ILE A 94 -1.64 1.69 2.42
C ILE A 94 -2.98 1.69 1.69
N LEU A 95 -4.07 1.73 2.45
CA LEU A 95 -5.42 1.93 1.94
C LEU A 95 -5.79 3.42 1.96
N ALA A 96 -6.82 3.78 1.18
CA ALA A 96 -7.45 5.09 1.28
C ALA A 96 -7.87 5.35 2.75
N GLY A 97 -7.68 6.60 3.21
CA GLY A 97 -7.89 6.97 4.61
C GLY A 97 -6.70 6.71 5.54
N GLY A 98 -5.70 5.89 5.13
CA GLY A 98 -4.43 5.76 5.86
C GLY A 98 -4.25 4.49 6.68
N GLU A 99 -5.20 3.55 6.64
CA GLU A 99 -4.99 2.23 7.25
C GLU A 99 -3.85 1.49 6.55
N VAL A 100 -3.04 0.78 7.35
CA VAL A 100 -1.90 -0.02 6.87
C VAL A 100 -2.10 -1.46 7.27
N GLY A 101 -2.12 -2.34 6.28
CA GLY A 101 -2.05 -3.78 6.49
C GLY A 101 -0.83 -4.39 5.81
N VAL A 102 -0.69 -5.71 5.86
CA VAL A 102 0.41 -6.44 5.22
C VAL A 102 -0.15 -7.33 4.12
N LEU A 103 0.43 -7.25 2.91
CA LEU A 103 0.02 -8.14 1.81
C LEU A 103 0.40 -9.58 2.14
N ARG A 104 -0.58 -10.49 2.15
CA ARG A 104 -0.35 -11.94 2.39
C ARG A 104 -0.57 -12.77 1.15
N TYR A 105 -1.45 -12.33 0.26
CA TYR A 105 -1.84 -13.08 -0.91
C TYR A 105 -2.36 -12.15 -2.01
N TRP A 106 -2.11 -12.54 -3.25
CA TRP A 106 -2.65 -11.90 -4.45
C TRP A 106 -2.84 -12.96 -5.55
N GLU A 107 -3.93 -12.83 -6.29
CA GLU A 107 -4.27 -13.63 -7.46
C GLU A 107 -5.07 -12.77 -8.43
N HIS A 108 -4.89 -13.00 -9.72
CA HIS A 108 -5.64 -12.30 -10.76
C HIS A 108 -5.75 -13.13 -12.04
N ALA A 109 -6.72 -12.78 -12.88
CA ALA A 109 -6.84 -13.34 -14.21
C ALA A 109 -5.68 -12.86 -15.11
N ALA A 110 -5.30 -13.68 -16.10
CA ALA A 110 -4.22 -13.35 -17.04
C ALA A 110 -4.49 -12.09 -17.87
N ASP A 111 -5.76 -11.76 -18.08
CA ASP A 111 -6.22 -10.55 -18.78
C ASP A 111 -6.49 -9.37 -17.83
N HIS A 112 -6.15 -9.51 -16.55
CA HIS A 112 -6.30 -8.46 -15.54
C HIS A 112 -7.75 -8.01 -15.26
N SER A 113 -8.75 -8.76 -15.73
CA SER A 113 -10.18 -8.44 -15.56
C SER A 113 -10.73 -8.71 -14.15
N TRP A 114 -10.04 -9.55 -13.37
CA TRP A 114 -10.43 -9.97 -12.04
C TRP A 114 -9.21 -10.13 -11.14
N TRP A 115 -9.35 -9.81 -9.86
CA TRP A 115 -8.34 -10.09 -8.84
C TRP A 115 -8.95 -10.39 -7.48
N ARG A 116 -8.16 -11.07 -6.67
CA ARG A 116 -8.42 -11.41 -5.28
C ARG A 116 -7.13 -11.24 -4.48
N TRP A 117 -7.29 -10.82 -3.24
CA TRP A 117 -6.16 -10.47 -2.39
C TRP A 117 -6.53 -10.60 -0.93
N LEU A 118 -5.53 -10.88 -0.10
CA LEU A 118 -5.67 -10.91 1.34
C LEU A 118 -4.66 -9.93 1.95
N ILE A 119 -5.18 -9.01 2.74
CA ILE A 119 -4.41 -8.12 3.60
C ILE A 119 -4.65 -8.53 5.04
N GLU A 120 -3.59 -8.57 5.81
CA GLU A 120 -3.67 -8.77 7.25
C GLU A 120 -3.53 -7.44 8.00
N PHE A 121 -4.46 -7.21 8.94
CA PHE A 121 -4.37 -6.14 9.92
C PHE A 121 -4.16 -6.78 11.29
N SER A 122 -3.11 -6.35 11.98
CA SER A 122 -2.77 -6.83 13.32
C SER A 122 -2.33 -5.68 14.21
N ASN A 123 -2.60 -5.77 15.50
CA ASN A 123 -2.06 -4.78 16.45
C ASN A 123 -0.55 -4.98 16.67
N HIS A 124 0.09 -3.99 17.30
CA HIS A 124 1.54 -3.96 17.55
C HIS A 124 2.09 -5.05 18.49
N LYS A 125 1.24 -5.91 19.07
CA LYS A 125 1.68 -6.95 20.03
C LYS A 125 2.11 -8.26 19.37
N GLY A 126 2.06 -8.33 18.03
CA GLY A 126 2.33 -9.56 17.30
C GLY A 126 1.28 -10.62 17.60
N TRP A 127 1.52 -11.82 17.10
CA TRP A 127 0.65 -12.96 17.39
C TRP A 127 1.00 -13.60 18.73
N PRO A 128 0.00 -14.10 19.47
CA PRO A 128 0.24 -15.12 20.49
C PRO A 128 1.04 -16.30 19.89
N PRO A 129 2.01 -16.89 20.61
CA PRO A 129 2.84 -17.99 20.09
C PRO A 129 2.07 -19.21 19.59
N ASP A 130 0.87 -19.42 20.14
CA ASP A 130 -0.08 -20.49 19.85
C ASP A 130 -1.08 -20.15 18.75
N TRP A 131 -1.10 -18.90 18.26
CA TRP A 131 -1.99 -18.52 17.17
C TRP A 131 -1.57 -19.21 15.87
N ARG A 132 -2.58 -19.71 15.15
CA ARG A 132 -2.45 -20.22 13.79
C ARG A 132 -3.56 -19.58 12.96
N PRO A 133 -3.26 -19.12 11.74
CA PRO A 133 -4.34 -18.70 10.85
C PRO A 133 -5.24 -19.93 10.63
N PRO A 134 -6.57 -19.77 10.62
CA PRO A 134 -7.43 -20.85 10.20
C PRO A 134 -7.01 -21.27 8.79
N GLU A 135 -6.94 -22.58 8.53
CA GLU A 135 -6.86 -23.07 7.15
C GLU A 135 -8.11 -22.55 6.44
N LEU A 136 -7.92 -21.65 5.47
CA LEU A 136 -9.02 -21.19 4.65
C LEU A 136 -9.50 -22.39 3.84
N PRO A 137 -10.78 -22.80 3.96
CA PRO A 137 -11.33 -23.83 3.10
C PRO A 137 -11.06 -23.46 1.63
N PRO A 138 -10.73 -24.41 0.74
CA PRO A 138 -10.49 -24.12 -0.67
C PRO A 138 -11.66 -23.36 -1.33
N ASP A 139 -12.87 -23.49 -0.77
CA ASP A 139 -14.10 -22.84 -1.25
C ASP A 139 -14.45 -21.51 -0.54
N ALA A 140 -13.79 -21.17 0.56
CA ALA A 140 -14.13 -19.97 1.36
C ALA A 140 -13.76 -18.64 0.67
N LEU A 141 -13.03 -18.72 -0.44
CA LEU A 141 -12.56 -17.57 -1.19
C LEU A 141 -13.23 -17.45 -2.59
N ARG A 142 -14.31 -18.21 -2.86
CA ARG A 142 -15.10 -18.01 -4.08
C ARG A 142 -15.70 -16.60 -4.07
N PRO A 143 -15.61 -15.82 -5.16
CA PRO A 143 -16.24 -14.51 -5.21
C PRO A 143 -17.75 -14.67 -5.00
N ALA A 144 -18.30 -13.99 -4.00
CA ALA A 144 -19.74 -13.95 -3.72
C ALA A 144 -20.49 -13.00 -4.69
N ILE A 145 -19.95 -12.76 -5.88
CA ILE A 145 -20.48 -11.78 -6.82
C ILE A 145 -21.03 -12.55 -8.02
N SER A 146 -22.37 -12.67 -8.06
CA SER A 146 -23.14 -13.06 -9.24
C SER A 146 -23.42 -11.86 -10.13
#